data_AF-A0A1C0TKM7-F1
#
_entry.id   AF-A0A1C0TKM7-F1
#
_cell.length_a   1.000
_cell.length_b   1.000
_cell.length_c   1.000
_cell.angle_alpha   90.00
_cell.angle_beta   90.00
_cell.angle_gamma   90.00
#
_symmetry.space_group_name_H-M   'P 1'
#
loop_
_entity.id
_entity.type
_entity.pdbx_description
1 polymer ?
#
loop_
_entity_poly.entity_id
_entity_poly.type
_entity_poly.pdbx_seq_one_letter_code
_entity_poly.pdbx_strand_id
1 'polypeptide(L)'
;MRKFYQIGKVLAASFVLGLSGCSSIIDKHVEYSYVQPDSYPVLKAIGYAPLDAQPGTTDSEKMLMAIKVSKLEAYRELAEQVYGHQLNASTTVRGVIAQNDGLRSQVQGVIRGARVLKSYAVGDIYTTELELDMKTVYDLYIGQVKPKKIQRVTYY
;
A
#
# COMPACT_ATOMS: atom_id res chain seq x y z
N MET A 1 -15.06 -68.38 -35.68
CA MET A 1 -16.06 -67.69 -34.83
C MET A 1 -15.57 -67.40 -33.39
N ARG A 2 -15.29 -68.39 -32.53
CA ARG A 2 -14.92 -68.14 -31.10
C ARG A 2 -13.80 -67.09 -30.83
N LYS A 3 -12.76 -67.00 -31.67
CA LYS A 3 -11.68 -65.99 -31.50
C LYS A 3 -12.15 -64.53 -31.66
N PHE A 4 -13.05 -64.24 -32.61
CA PHE A 4 -13.60 -62.88 -32.78
C PHE A 4 -14.46 -62.45 -31.57
N TYR A 5 -15.21 -63.39 -30.99
CA TYR A 5 -16.01 -63.14 -29.78
C TYR A 5 -15.14 -62.88 -28.52
N GLN A 6 -13.98 -63.56 -28.41
CA GLN A 6 -12.97 -63.26 -27.38
C GLN A 6 -12.37 -61.85 -27.56
N ILE A 7 -11.97 -61.48 -28.78
CA ILE A 7 -11.39 -60.16 -29.08
C ILE A 7 -12.39 -59.03 -28.77
N GLY A 8 -13.67 -59.20 -29.13
CA GLY A 8 -14.73 -58.25 -28.79
C GLY A 8 -14.92 -58.04 -27.28
N LYS A 9 -14.79 -59.10 -26.46
CA LYS A 9 -14.85 -58.99 -25.00
C LYS A 9 -13.65 -58.24 -24.41
N VAL A 10 -12.44 -58.44 -24.93
CA VAL A 10 -11.24 -57.73 -24.48
C VAL A 10 -11.30 -56.25 -24.84
N LEU A 11 -11.76 -55.90 -26.04
CA LEU A 11 -11.99 -54.50 -26.45
C LEU A 11 -13.06 -53.81 -25.60
N ALA A 12 -14.19 -54.48 -25.31
CA ALA A 12 -15.22 -53.94 -24.44
C ALA A 12 -14.73 -53.73 -22.99
N ALA A 13 -13.95 -54.67 -22.43
CA ALA A 13 -13.39 -54.54 -21.08
C ALA A 13 -12.39 -53.38 -20.97
N SER A 14 -11.55 -53.18 -22.00
CA SER A 14 -10.63 -52.03 -22.09
C SER A 14 -11.37 -50.69 -22.09
N PHE A 15 -12.49 -50.60 -22.83
CA PHE A 15 -13.28 -49.37 -22.92
C PHE A 15 -13.96 -48.99 -21.59
N VAL A 16 -14.39 -49.97 -20.79
CA VAL A 16 -14.99 -49.74 -19.46
C VAL A 16 -13.96 -49.21 -18.46
N LEU A 17 -12.71 -49.70 -18.50
CA LEU A 17 -11.63 -49.24 -17.62
C LEU A 17 -11.12 -47.83 -17.95
N GLY A 18 -11.30 -47.37 -19.19
CA GLY A 18 -10.93 -46.00 -19.60
C GLY A 18 -11.83 -44.89 -19.04
N LEU A 19 -13.06 -45.22 -18.61
CA LEU A 19 -14.05 -44.25 -18.15
C LEU A 19 -13.98 -43.92 -16.65
N SER A 20 -13.15 -44.63 -15.88
CA SER A 20 -13.03 -44.47 -14.42
C SER A 20 -12.06 -43.35 -13.98
N GLY A 21 -11.39 -42.66 -14.92
CA GLY A 21 -10.20 -41.84 -14.64
C GLY A 21 -10.43 -40.35 -14.34
N CYS A 22 -11.67 -39.85 -14.36
CA CYS A 22 -11.95 -38.40 -14.36
C CYS A 22 -12.74 -37.89 -13.14
N SER A 23 -12.22 -38.08 -11.92
CA SER A 23 -12.81 -37.46 -10.72
C SER A 23 -11.82 -37.26 -9.55
N SER A 24 -10.83 -36.38 -9.73
CA SER A 24 -10.06 -35.80 -8.62
C SER A 24 -9.33 -34.49 -8.97
N ILE A 25 -9.99 -33.59 -9.71
CA ILE A 25 -9.56 -32.18 -9.74
C ILE A 25 -10.16 -31.51 -8.50
N ILE A 26 -9.47 -31.65 -7.36
CA ILE A 26 -9.83 -30.97 -6.12
C ILE A 26 -9.56 -29.48 -6.29
N ASP A 27 -10.58 -28.76 -6.75
CA ASP A 27 -10.49 -27.32 -7.01
C ASP A 27 -10.66 -26.53 -5.70
N LYS A 28 -9.53 -26.37 -4.99
CA LYS A 28 -9.45 -25.80 -3.64
C LYS A 28 -9.88 -24.33 -3.62
N HIS A 29 -11.17 -24.09 -3.47
CA HIS A 29 -11.71 -22.76 -3.30
C HIS A 29 -11.35 -22.20 -1.91
N VAL A 30 -10.49 -21.19 -1.93
CA VAL A 30 -9.99 -20.43 -0.78
C VAL A 30 -10.31 -18.97 -1.02
N GLU A 31 -10.87 -18.30 -0.04
CA GLU A 31 -11.10 -16.86 -0.09
C GLU A 31 -10.03 -16.17 0.83
N TYR A 32 -10.18 -15.00 1.48
CA TYR A 32 -9.09 -14.45 2.36
C TYR A 32 -9.54 -14.06 3.78
N SER A 33 -9.36 -12.84 4.32
CA SER A 33 -10.03 -12.41 5.56
C SER A 33 -9.71 -10.98 5.97
N TYR A 34 -10.69 -10.32 6.59
CA TYR A 34 -10.49 -9.07 7.32
C TYR A 34 -10.89 -9.25 8.78
N VAL A 35 -9.89 -9.10 9.64
CA VAL A 35 -10.04 -8.72 11.04
C VAL A 35 -9.93 -7.20 11.04
N GLN A 36 -10.96 -6.50 11.51
CA GLN A 36 -10.91 -5.05 11.62
C GLN A 36 -10.08 -4.67 12.86
N PRO A 37 -9.26 -3.60 12.82
CA PRO A 37 -8.65 -3.04 14.02
C PRO A 37 -9.72 -2.56 15.01
N ASP A 38 -9.49 -2.75 16.31
CA ASP A 38 -10.41 -2.27 17.36
C ASP A 38 -10.51 -0.74 17.43
N SER A 39 -9.50 -0.04 16.92
CA SER A 39 -9.49 1.42 16.77
C SER A 39 -8.61 1.85 15.59
N TYR A 40 -8.89 3.03 15.05
CA TYR A 40 -8.11 3.66 13.99
C TYR A 40 -7.49 4.95 14.54
N PRO A 41 -6.15 5.12 14.50
CA PRO A 41 -5.52 6.35 14.93
C PRO A 41 -5.74 7.48 13.91
N VAL A 42 -5.70 8.71 14.38
CA VAL A 42 -5.70 9.92 13.54
C VAL A 42 -4.30 10.53 13.58
N LEU A 43 -3.63 10.56 12.43
CA LEU A 43 -2.30 11.15 12.27
C LEU A 43 -2.41 12.64 11.91
N LYS A 44 -1.41 13.42 12.29
CA LYS A 44 -1.34 14.87 12.00
C LYS A 44 0.07 15.24 11.58
N ALA A 45 0.17 16.18 10.65
CA ALA A 45 1.44 16.68 10.13
C ALA A 45 1.38 18.19 9.89
N ILE A 46 2.53 18.86 9.95
CA ILE A 46 2.66 20.29 9.73
C ILE A 46 3.85 20.56 8.82
N GLY A 47 3.55 20.99 7.60
CA GLY A 47 4.57 21.41 6.65
C GLY A 47 4.76 22.92 6.65
N TYR A 48 6.02 23.32 6.48
CA TYR A 48 6.47 24.72 6.55
C TYR A 48 7.18 25.12 5.25
N ALA A 49 7.02 26.37 4.83
CA ALA A 49 7.73 26.94 3.70
C ALA A 49 8.03 28.43 3.96
N PRO A 50 9.31 28.84 4.10
CA PRO A 50 9.69 30.24 4.16
C PRO A 50 9.32 30.94 2.85
N LEU A 51 8.63 32.08 2.88
CA LEU A 51 8.14 32.78 1.69
C LEU A 51 9.29 33.39 0.91
N ASP A 52 10.23 34.06 1.59
CA ASP A 52 11.35 34.75 0.94
C ASP A 52 12.25 33.81 0.14
N ALA A 53 12.40 32.57 0.61
CA ALA A 53 13.17 31.51 -0.04
C ALA A 53 12.47 30.88 -1.26
N GLN A 54 11.20 31.19 -1.53
CA GLN A 54 10.50 30.63 -2.68
C GLN A 54 10.86 31.32 -4.00
N PRO A 55 10.90 30.57 -5.11
CA PRO A 55 10.97 31.17 -6.45
C PRO A 55 9.67 31.93 -6.77
N GLY A 56 9.83 33.14 -7.30
CA GLY A 56 8.74 34.02 -7.75
C GLY A 56 9.29 35.40 -8.09
N THR A 57 8.71 36.04 -9.10
CA THR A 57 9.02 37.44 -9.47
C THR A 57 8.25 38.46 -8.65
N THR A 58 7.10 38.05 -8.09
CA THR A 58 6.26 38.86 -7.20
C THR A 58 5.99 38.13 -5.89
N ASP A 59 5.66 38.87 -4.84
CA ASP A 59 5.31 38.31 -3.53
C ASP A 59 4.11 37.37 -3.60
N SER A 60 3.16 37.66 -4.50
CA SER A 60 2.01 36.78 -4.80
C SER A 60 2.43 35.43 -5.39
N GLU A 61 3.44 35.42 -6.27
CA GLU A 61 4.00 34.17 -6.81
C GLU A 61 4.75 33.39 -5.73
N LYS A 62 5.59 34.06 -4.93
CA LYS A 62 6.29 33.46 -3.79
C LYS A 62 5.30 32.86 -2.78
N MET A 63 4.25 33.58 -2.41
CA MET A 63 3.16 33.11 -1.55
C MET A 63 2.47 31.88 -2.13
N LEU A 64 2.10 31.90 -3.42
CA LEU A 64 1.48 30.76 -4.09
C LEU A 64 2.41 29.53 -4.13
N MET A 65 3.72 29.74 -4.23
CA MET A 65 4.71 28.67 -4.14
C MET A 65 4.87 28.16 -2.71
N ALA A 66 4.90 29.05 -1.71
CA ALA A 66 4.98 28.68 -0.29
C ALA A 66 3.79 27.81 0.15
N ILE A 67 2.58 28.15 -0.29
CA ILE A 67 1.36 27.33 -0.11
C ILE A 67 1.54 25.91 -0.67
N LYS A 68 2.19 25.77 -1.83
CA LYS A 68 2.43 24.46 -2.46
C LYS A 68 3.50 23.66 -1.72
N VAL A 69 4.61 24.31 -1.34
CA VAL A 69 5.72 23.66 -0.62
C VAL A 69 5.30 23.25 0.79
N SER A 70 4.63 24.12 1.56
CA SER A 70 4.15 23.79 2.90
C SER A 70 3.18 22.61 2.86
N LYS A 71 2.30 22.55 1.85
CA LYS A 71 1.39 21.41 1.67
C LYS A 71 2.14 20.14 1.29
N LEU A 72 3.15 20.22 0.42
CA LEU A 72 4.00 19.08 0.04
C LEU A 72 4.75 18.51 1.26
N GLU A 73 5.36 19.37 2.07
CA GLU A 73 6.09 18.98 3.28
C GLU A 73 5.18 18.30 4.31
N ALA A 74 3.95 18.78 4.48
CA ALA A 74 2.98 18.14 5.36
C ALA A 74 2.59 16.72 4.85
N TYR A 75 2.52 16.52 3.52
CA TYR A 75 2.33 15.18 2.94
C TYR A 75 3.57 14.30 3.10
N ARG A 76 4.79 14.86 3.05
CA ARG A 76 6.04 14.14 3.30
C ARG A 76 6.07 13.61 4.74
N GLU A 77 5.76 14.46 5.72
CA GLU A 77 5.71 14.07 7.13
C GLU A 77 4.61 13.01 7.39
N LEU A 78 3.41 13.13 6.80
CA LEU A 78 2.41 12.05 6.87
C LEU A 78 2.94 10.74 6.27
N ALA A 79 3.68 10.81 5.16
CA ALA A 79 4.28 9.63 4.54
C ALA A 79 5.37 9.00 5.42
N GLU A 80 6.12 9.81 6.16
CA GLU A 80 7.12 9.35 7.14
C GLU A 80 6.45 8.68 8.36
N GLN A 81 5.34 9.23 8.86
CA GLN A 81 4.56 8.61 9.94
C GLN A 81 3.91 7.28 9.51
N VAL A 82 3.51 7.14 8.23
CA VAL A 82 2.82 5.94 7.72
C VAL A 82 3.78 4.84 7.24
N TYR A 83 4.86 5.21 6.55
CA TYR A 83 5.79 4.25 5.91
C TYR A 83 7.15 4.14 6.62
N GLY A 84 7.47 5.07 7.53
CA GLY A 84 8.75 5.14 8.22
C GLY A 84 9.88 5.72 7.36
N HIS A 85 11.01 5.97 8.01
CA HIS A 85 12.26 6.34 7.36
C HIS A 85 13.12 5.10 7.08
N GLN A 86 13.58 4.93 5.83
CA GLN A 86 14.63 3.96 5.55
C GLN A 86 16.00 4.52 5.96
N LEU A 87 16.63 3.89 6.94
CA LEU A 87 17.97 4.23 7.43
C LEU A 87 19.00 3.20 6.93
N ASN A 88 19.78 3.55 5.91
CA ASN A 88 20.86 2.68 5.42
C ASN A 88 22.13 2.89 6.26
N ALA A 89 22.26 2.12 7.34
CA ALA A 89 23.40 2.20 8.25
C ALA A 89 24.65 1.46 7.69
N SER A 90 25.35 2.10 6.75
CA SER A 90 26.67 1.65 6.27
C SER A 90 27.85 2.27 7.04
N THR A 91 27.58 3.00 8.14
CA THR A 91 28.59 3.72 8.93
C THR A 91 29.22 2.79 9.96
N THR A 92 30.46 2.36 9.72
CA THR A 92 31.27 1.56 10.66
C THR A 92 31.40 2.27 12.01
N VAL A 93 31.01 1.59 13.10
CA VAL A 93 30.95 2.15 14.46
C VAL A 93 32.34 2.28 15.11
N ARG A 94 33.23 3.09 14.52
CA ARG A 94 34.47 3.60 15.15
C ARG A 94 34.84 5.00 14.63
N GLY A 95 34.38 6.04 15.33
CA GLY A 95 35.07 7.33 15.37
C GLY A 95 34.67 8.41 14.36
N VAL A 96 33.47 8.36 13.75
CA VAL A 96 33.01 9.44 12.87
C VAL A 96 32.27 10.51 13.68
N ILE A 97 32.98 11.59 14.01
CA ILE A 97 32.39 12.87 14.36
C ILE A 97 31.50 13.31 13.19
N ALA A 98 30.28 13.77 13.47
CA ALA A 98 29.27 14.09 12.46
C ALA A 98 29.73 15.21 11.50
N GLN A 99 30.39 14.82 10.40
CA GLN A 99 30.61 15.64 9.23
C GLN A 99 30.16 14.86 7.98
N ASN A 100 29.02 15.27 7.44
CA ASN A 100 28.61 15.05 6.05
C ASN A 100 28.30 13.62 5.56
N ASP A 101 28.12 12.62 6.44
CA ASP A 101 27.42 11.38 6.08
C ASP A 101 25.93 11.70 5.85
N GLY A 102 25.60 12.05 4.60
CA GLY A 102 24.27 12.48 4.18
C GLY A 102 23.26 11.34 4.26
N LEU A 103 22.53 11.26 5.39
CA LEU A 103 21.44 10.32 5.63
C LEU A 103 20.27 10.56 4.67
N ARG A 104 20.34 9.96 3.48
CA ARG A 104 19.31 10.08 2.44
C ARG A 104 18.18 9.07 2.66
N SER A 105 17.29 9.35 3.60
CA SER A 105 16.02 8.63 3.72
C SER A 105 15.09 9.02 2.56
N GLN A 106 14.57 8.04 1.82
CA GLN A 106 13.60 8.26 0.74
C GLN A 106 12.30 7.54 1.07
N VAL A 107 11.21 8.29 1.27
CA VAL A 107 9.87 7.71 1.40
C VAL A 107 9.25 7.52 0.01
N GLN A 108 8.84 6.30 -0.29
CA GLN A 108 8.11 5.96 -1.52
C GLN A 108 6.74 5.42 -1.13
N GLY A 109 5.68 6.22 -1.34
CA GLY A 109 4.33 5.86 -0.94
C GLY A 109 3.29 6.86 -1.45
N VAL A 110 2.00 6.49 -1.33
CA VAL A 110 0.87 7.34 -1.77
C VAL A 110 -0.11 7.52 -0.61
N ILE A 111 -0.05 8.68 0.03
CA ILE A 111 -1.00 9.07 1.08
C ILE A 111 -2.36 9.41 0.45
N ARG A 112 -3.40 8.71 0.89
CA ARG A 112 -4.79 8.88 0.44
C ARG A 112 -5.69 9.20 1.63
N GLY A 113 -6.68 10.07 1.44
CA GLY A 113 -7.64 10.43 2.50
C GLY A 113 -7.18 11.54 3.44
N ALA A 114 -5.94 12.05 3.33
CA ALA A 114 -5.49 13.18 4.14
C ALA A 114 -6.23 14.47 3.77
N ARG A 115 -6.55 15.29 4.78
CA ARG A 115 -7.36 16.50 4.66
C ARG A 115 -6.63 17.69 5.26
N VAL A 116 -6.75 18.87 4.63
CA VAL A 116 -6.21 20.12 5.19
C VAL A 116 -7.08 20.55 6.36
N LEU A 117 -6.45 20.77 7.53
CA LEU A 117 -7.09 21.39 8.68
C LEU A 117 -6.98 22.92 8.58
N LYS A 118 -5.77 23.44 8.39
CA LYS A 118 -5.47 24.86 8.32
C LYS A 118 -4.31 25.14 7.38
N SER A 119 -4.29 26.33 6.78
CA SER A 119 -3.17 26.88 6.01
C SER A 119 -3.08 28.38 6.29
N TYR A 120 -1.95 28.88 6.76
CA TYR A 120 -1.77 30.27 7.20
C TYR A 120 -0.29 30.67 7.23
N ALA A 121 0.00 31.97 7.14
CA ALA A 121 1.34 32.52 7.30
C ALA A 121 1.62 32.93 8.75
N VAL A 122 2.86 32.74 9.22
CA VAL A 122 3.37 33.20 10.51
C VAL A 122 4.73 33.87 10.26
N GLY A 123 4.75 35.20 10.25
CA GLY A 123 5.93 35.94 9.77
C GLY A 123 6.26 35.57 8.33
N ASP A 124 7.53 35.24 8.07
CA ASP A 124 8.00 34.74 6.77
C ASP A 124 7.72 33.24 6.53
N ILE A 125 7.02 32.51 7.41
CA ILE A 125 6.79 31.07 7.21
C ILE A 125 5.33 30.77 6.90
N TYR A 126 5.06 30.20 5.72
CA TYR A 126 3.77 29.62 5.40
C TYR A 126 3.66 28.21 6.00
N THR A 127 2.57 27.97 6.73
CA THR A 127 2.33 26.74 7.50
C THR A 127 1.08 26.04 6.95
N THR A 128 1.10 24.71 6.87
CA THR A 128 -0.07 23.90 6.49
C THR A 128 -0.19 22.68 7.40
N GLU A 129 -1.30 22.60 8.13
CA GLU A 129 -1.68 21.47 8.98
C GLU A 129 -2.53 20.47 8.18
N LEU A 130 -2.11 19.20 8.15
CA LEU A 130 -2.87 18.08 7.60
C LEU A 130 -3.31 17.10 8.71
N GLU A 131 -4.40 16.40 8.44
CA GLU A 131 -4.92 15.30 9.25
C GLU A 131 -5.18 14.08 8.37
N LEU A 132 -4.91 12.88 8.88
CA LEU A 132 -5.15 11.60 8.21
C LEU A 132 -5.84 10.64 9.19
N ASP A 133 -7.13 10.42 8.99
CA ASP A 133 -7.88 9.38 9.68
C ASP A 133 -7.61 8.02 9.04
N MET A 134 -7.01 7.09 9.81
CA MET A 134 -6.69 5.76 9.32
C MET A 134 -7.94 4.89 9.05
N LYS A 135 -9.12 5.25 9.58
CA LYS A 135 -10.38 4.61 9.18
C LYS A 135 -10.72 4.95 7.74
N THR A 136 -10.59 6.22 7.36
CA THR A 136 -10.74 6.67 5.97
C THR A 136 -9.74 5.97 5.04
N VAL A 137 -8.49 5.76 5.47
CA VAL A 137 -7.50 4.97 4.71
C VAL A 137 -7.96 3.52 4.49
N TYR A 138 -8.45 2.87 5.54
CA TYR A 138 -8.98 1.51 5.49
C TYR A 138 -10.20 1.39 4.56
N ASP A 139 -11.16 2.31 4.67
CA ASP A 139 -12.36 2.35 3.84
C ASP A 139 -12.02 2.53 2.35
N LEU A 140 -11.02 3.36 2.03
CA LEU A 140 -10.49 3.53 0.67
C LEU A 140 -9.77 2.27 0.16
N TYR A 141 -9.03 1.55 1.02
CA TYR A 141 -8.35 0.30 0.67
C TYR A 141 -9.35 -0.81 0.33
N ILE A 142 -10.35 -1.05 1.19
CA ILE A 142 -11.35 -2.10 0.94
C ILE A 142 -12.21 -1.81 -0.29
N GLY A 143 -12.48 -0.53 -0.58
CA GLY A 143 -13.20 -0.11 -1.79
C GLY A 143 -12.44 -0.41 -3.09
N GLN A 144 -11.10 -0.28 -3.08
CA GLN A 144 -10.24 -0.58 -4.24
C GLN A 144 -9.99 -2.08 -4.40
N VAL A 145 -9.60 -2.78 -3.33
CA VAL A 145 -9.14 -4.18 -3.41
C VAL A 145 -10.32 -5.17 -3.41
N LYS A 146 -11.53 -4.75 -3.00
CA LYS A 146 -12.73 -5.59 -2.79
C LYS A 146 -12.37 -6.95 -2.16
N PRO A 147 -11.71 -6.91 -0.99
CA PRO A 147 -10.87 -8.01 -0.57
C PRO A 147 -11.79 -9.10 0.04
N LYS A 148 -11.49 -10.39 -0.19
CA LYS A 148 -12.45 -11.51 0.00
C LYS A 148 -12.21 -12.31 1.31
N LYS A 149 -13.15 -13.12 1.86
CA LYS A 149 -13.03 -13.81 3.18
C LYS A 149 -13.26 -15.35 3.17
N ILE A 150 -12.27 -16.20 3.57
CA ILE A 150 -12.38 -17.68 3.71
C ILE A 150 -13.50 -17.97 4.71
N GLN A 151 -14.69 -18.22 4.19
CA GLN A 151 -15.79 -18.74 4.97
C GLN A 151 -15.69 -20.28 5.04
N ARG A 152 -15.30 -20.93 3.94
CA ARG A 152 -15.20 -22.39 3.88
C ARG A 152 -14.35 -22.84 2.69
N VAL A 153 -13.40 -23.76 2.93
CA VAL A 153 -12.80 -24.57 1.86
C VAL A 153 -13.70 -25.78 1.63
N THR A 154 -14.33 -25.85 0.45
CA THR A 154 -15.17 -27.00 0.07
C THR A 154 -14.36 -27.86 -0.88
N TYR A 155 -14.29 -29.15 -0.58
CA TYR A 155 -13.67 -30.17 -1.44
C TYR A 155 -14.80 -30.85 -2.22
N TYR A 156 -14.63 -30.97 -3.55
CA TYR A 156 -15.52 -31.69 -4.46
C TYR A 156 -14.74 -32.84 -5.10
#